data_AF-A0A3B9PTP2-F1
#
_entry.id   AF-A0A3B9PTP2-F1
#
_cell.length_a   1.000
_cell.length_b   1.000
_cell.length_c   1.000
_cell.angle_alpha   90.00
_cell.angle_beta   90.00
_cell.angle_gamma   90.00
#
_symmetry.space_group_name_H-M   'P 1'
#
loop_
_entity.id
_entity.type
_entity.pdbx_description
1 polymer ?
#
loop_
_entity_poly.entity_id
_entity_poly.type
_entity_poly.pdbx_seq_one_letter_code
_entity_poly.pdbx_strand_id
1 'polypeptide(L)'
;MIRNKLTVILGFALFSVLTCQAERVALWPEGKIPNFQPQQIAATTKEVKQAGFKPEEHTMPYLQWFDAPAEKNGACMLLISGGGYNNCCDWWWIEKVAKKFTDLGYVCV
;
A
#
# COMPACT_ATOMS: atom_id res chain seq x y z
N MET A 1 26.33 26.32 -20.57
CA MET A 1 25.00 25.69 -20.77
C MET A 1 24.86 24.24 -20.24
N ILE A 2 25.97 23.50 -20.03
CA ILE A 2 25.95 22.08 -19.57
C ILE A 2 25.77 21.95 -18.04
N ARG A 3 26.30 22.90 -17.26
CA ARG A 3 26.26 22.87 -15.78
C ARG A 3 24.83 22.87 -15.20
N ASN A 4 23.90 23.62 -15.80
CA ASN A 4 22.48 23.62 -15.39
C ASN A 4 21.77 22.29 -15.66
N LYS A 5 22.15 21.57 -16.73
CA LYS A 5 21.51 20.29 -17.06
C LYS A 5 21.89 19.20 -16.05
N LEU A 6 23.16 19.19 -15.61
CA LEU A 6 23.63 18.24 -14.62
C LEU A 6 22.95 18.45 -13.25
N THR A 7 22.80 19.71 -12.83
CA THR A 7 22.13 20.07 -11.57
C THR A 7 20.64 19.70 -11.58
N VAL A 8 19.94 19.89 -12.71
CA VAL A 8 18.52 19.51 -12.84
C VAL A 8 18.35 17.98 -12.82
N ILE A 9 19.24 17.22 -13.46
CA ILE A 9 19.21 15.75 -13.46
C ILE A 9 19.47 15.19 -12.06
N LEU A 10 20.48 15.72 -11.35
CA LEU A 10 20.76 15.35 -9.96
C LEU A 10 19.61 15.72 -9.01
N GLY A 11 18.95 16.86 -9.23
CA GLY A 11 17.76 17.27 -8.47
C GLY A 11 16.57 16.33 -8.67
N PHE A 12 16.31 15.89 -9.90
CA PHE A 12 15.24 14.92 -10.20
C PHE A 12 15.51 13.53 -9.61
N ALA A 13 16.77 13.06 -9.66
CA ALA A 13 17.17 11.78 -9.08
C ALA A 13 17.04 11.76 -7.54
N LEU A 14 17.32 12.89 -6.87
CA LEU A 14 17.11 13.02 -5.43
C LEU A 14 15.61 13.01 -5.05
N PHE A 15 14.75 13.56 -5.89
CA PHE A 15 13.30 13.65 -5.62
C PHE A 15 12.60 12.29 -5.69
N SER A 16 13.07 11.37 -6.55
CA SER A 16 12.53 10.02 -6.66
C SER A 16 12.78 9.14 -5.42
N VAL A 17 13.85 9.41 -4.66
CA VAL A 17 14.20 8.67 -3.43
C VAL A 17 13.27 9.03 -2.25
N LEU A 18 12.57 10.17 -2.31
CA LEU A 18 11.65 10.62 -1.27
C LEU A 18 10.23 10.05 -1.41
N THR A 19 10.00 9.11 -2.33
CA THR A 19 8.74 8.37 -2.36
C THR A 19 8.75 7.35 -1.23
N CYS A 20 8.23 7.74 -0.06
CA CYS A 20 7.82 6.80 0.98
C CYS A 20 6.71 5.92 0.41
N GLN A 21 7.08 4.85 -0.29
CA GLN A 21 6.16 3.77 -0.59
C GLN A 21 5.73 3.22 0.77
N ALA A 22 4.42 3.29 1.06
CA ALA A 22 3.86 2.81 2.30
C ALA A 22 4.36 1.38 2.58
N GLU A 23 5.16 1.22 3.63
CA GLU A 23 5.80 -0.06 3.93
C GLU A 23 4.71 -1.09 4.25
N ARG A 24 4.66 -2.16 3.45
CA ARG A 24 3.79 -3.31 3.70
C ARG A 24 4.43 -4.19 4.77
N VAL A 25 3.75 -4.32 5.91
CA VAL A 25 4.20 -5.19 7.01
C VAL A 25 3.39 -6.47 6.97
N ALA A 26 4.04 -7.63 6.88
CA ALA A 26 3.36 -8.91 6.91
C ALA A 26 2.54 -9.05 8.21
N LEU A 27 1.29 -9.51 8.10
CA LEU A 27 0.40 -9.66 9.26
C LEU A 27 0.85 -10.79 10.18
N TRP A 28 1.47 -11.82 9.60
CA TRP A 28 1.95 -13.00 10.30
C TRP A 28 3.38 -13.33 9.86
N PRO A 29 4.15 -14.07 10.68
CA PRO A 29 5.39 -14.69 10.23
C PRO A 29 5.16 -15.63 9.04
N GLU A 30 6.20 -15.82 8.23
CA GLU A 30 6.16 -16.73 7.08
C GLU A 30 5.70 -18.14 7.48
N GLY A 31 4.78 -18.72 6.71
CA GLY A 31 4.23 -20.04 6.97
C GLY A 31 3.32 -20.15 8.21
N LYS A 32 2.96 -19.04 8.87
CA LYS A 32 2.11 -19.01 10.08
C LYS A 32 0.74 -18.38 9.87
N ILE A 33 0.26 -18.33 8.62
CA ILE A 33 -1.08 -17.80 8.30
C ILE A 33 -2.15 -18.75 8.86
N PRO A 34 -3.05 -18.30 9.75
CA PRO A 34 -4.15 -19.12 10.24
C PRO A 34 -5.19 -19.36 9.13
N ASN A 35 -5.74 -20.57 9.06
CA ASN A 35 -6.77 -20.96 8.09
C ASN A 35 -6.41 -20.61 6.63
N PHE A 36 -5.17 -20.88 6.24
CA PHE A 36 -4.66 -20.56 4.90
C PHE A 36 -5.54 -21.16 3.80
N GLN A 37 -5.84 -20.33 2.80
CA GLN A 37 -6.59 -20.71 1.61
C GLN A 37 -5.66 -20.65 0.39
N PRO A 38 -5.50 -21.72 -0.41
CA PRO A 38 -4.59 -21.74 -1.55
C PRO A 38 -4.85 -20.65 -2.60
N GLN A 39 -6.10 -20.20 -2.72
CA GLN A 39 -6.53 -19.12 -3.61
C GLN A 39 -6.32 -17.71 -3.04
N GLN A 40 -5.81 -17.57 -1.81
CA GLN A 40 -5.66 -16.27 -1.17
C GLN A 40 -4.62 -15.40 -1.88
N ILE A 41 -5.02 -14.21 -2.31
CA ILE A 41 -4.15 -13.23 -2.96
C ILE A 41 -4.28 -11.88 -2.23
N ALA A 42 -3.19 -11.48 -1.58
CA ALA A 42 -2.98 -10.16 -0.98
C ALA A 42 -2.35 -9.22 -2.03
N ALA A 43 -3.08 -8.97 -3.10
CA ALA A 43 -2.70 -8.00 -4.14
C ALA A 43 -3.95 -7.31 -4.69
N THR A 44 -3.83 -6.04 -5.06
CA THR A 44 -4.91 -5.25 -5.64
C THR A 44 -5.34 -5.79 -7.01
N THR A 45 -6.57 -5.52 -7.43
CA THR A 45 -7.04 -5.81 -8.80
C THR A 45 -6.10 -5.27 -9.88
N LYS A 46 -5.39 -4.16 -9.61
CA LYS A 46 -4.42 -3.58 -10.54
C LYS A 46 -3.16 -4.44 -10.65
N GLU A 47 -2.61 -4.89 -9.52
CA GLU A 47 -1.43 -5.77 -9.48
C GLU A 47 -1.73 -7.12 -10.15
N VAL A 48 -2.88 -7.73 -9.83
CA VAL A 48 -3.29 -9.03 -10.40
C VAL A 48 -3.41 -8.99 -11.94
N LYS A 49 -3.73 -7.83 -12.52
CA LYS A 49 -3.86 -7.65 -13.97
C LYS A 49 -2.53 -7.38 -14.68
N GLN A 50 -1.41 -7.24 -13.96
CA GLN A 50 -0.10 -7.00 -14.57
C GLN A 50 0.42 -8.25 -15.28
N ALA A 51 1.09 -8.05 -16.41
CA ALA A 51 1.71 -9.14 -17.14
C ALA A 51 2.82 -9.79 -16.29
N GLY A 52 2.81 -11.12 -16.20
CA GLY A 52 3.77 -11.87 -15.40
C GLY A 52 3.48 -11.88 -13.89
N PHE A 53 2.29 -11.42 -13.46
CA PHE A 53 1.84 -11.57 -12.08
C PHE A 53 1.84 -13.05 -11.65
N LYS A 54 2.42 -13.32 -10.48
CA LYS A 54 2.54 -14.66 -9.89
C LYS A 54 1.78 -14.73 -8.58
N PRO A 55 0.55 -15.28 -8.56
CA PRO A 55 -0.29 -15.32 -7.36
C PRO A 55 0.41 -15.88 -6.12
N GLU A 56 1.28 -16.88 -6.31
CA GLU A 56 2.04 -17.56 -5.27
C GLU A 56 2.99 -16.64 -4.50
N GLU A 57 3.50 -15.58 -5.13
CA GLU A 57 4.37 -14.57 -4.51
C GLU A 57 3.58 -13.54 -3.68
N HIS A 58 2.24 -13.56 -3.75
CA HIS A 58 1.34 -12.58 -3.15
C HIS A 58 0.32 -13.19 -2.18
N THR A 59 0.65 -14.29 -1.49
CA THR A 59 -0.30 -15.01 -0.63
C THR A 59 -0.37 -14.49 0.82
N MET A 60 0.66 -13.76 1.28
CA MET A 60 0.78 -13.25 2.65
C MET A 60 0.00 -11.94 2.85
N PRO A 61 -1.03 -11.89 3.72
CA PRO A 61 -1.70 -10.65 4.09
C PRO A 61 -0.75 -9.66 4.77
N TYR A 62 -1.00 -8.38 4.57
CA TYR A 62 -0.16 -7.31 5.09
C TYR A 62 -0.99 -6.15 5.67
N LEU A 63 -0.35 -5.36 6.52
CA LEU A 63 -0.78 -4.03 6.92
C LEU A 63 -0.05 -2.99 6.07
N GLN A 64 -0.75 -1.95 5.61
CA GLN A 64 -0.15 -0.87 4.84
C GLN A 64 -0.60 0.47 5.42
N TRP A 65 0.34 1.22 6.01
CA TRP A 65 0.04 2.51 6.61
C TRP A 65 -0.19 3.57 5.53
N PHE A 66 -1.29 4.33 5.63
CA PHE A 66 -1.51 5.52 4.82
C PHE A 66 -0.75 6.72 5.40
N ASP A 67 -0.66 7.80 4.62
CA ASP A 67 -0.09 9.05 5.10
C ASP A 67 -0.74 9.48 6.41
N ALA A 68 0.10 9.88 7.36
CA ALA A 68 -0.35 10.34 8.66
C ALA A 68 -1.12 11.67 8.55
N PRO A 69 -2.16 11.89 9.36
CA PRO A 69 -2.85 13.17 9.40
C PRO A 69 -1.95 14.28 9.95
N ALA A 70 -2.20 15.52 9.52
CA ALA A 70 -1.46 16.70 10.03
C ALA A 70 -1.64 16.87 11.55
N GLU A 71 -2.86 16.67 12.04
CA GLU A 71 -3.20 16.63 13.46
C GLU A 71 -3.93 15.33 13.78
N LYS A 72 -3.42 14.57 14.75
CA LYS A 72 -4.02 13.29 15.15
C LYS A 72 -5.18 13.54 16.11
N ASN A 73 -6.34 12.96 15.80
CA ASN A 73 -7.52 13.03 16.67
C ASN A 73 -7.52 11.95 17.78
N GLY A 74 -6.48 11.10 17.83
CA GLY A 74 -6.32 10.05 18.83
C GLY A 74 -6.89 8.68 18.44
N ALA A 75 -7.54 8.55 17.29
CA ALA A 75 -8.10 7.30 16.79
C ALA A 75 -7.34 6.72 15.59
N CYS A 76 -7.41 5.41 15.43
CA CYS A 76 -6.88 4.65 14.29
C CYS A 76 -8.03 3.92 13.58
N MET A 77 -7.99 3.92 12.26
CA MET A 77 -8.98 3.27 11.40
C MET A 77 -8.32 2.14 10.62
N LEU A 78 -8.86 0.92 10.77
CA LEU A 78 -8.43 -0.25 9.99
C LEU A 78 -9.36 -0.42 8.79
N LEU A 79 -8.82 -0.33 7.58
CA LEU A 79 -9.54 -0.38 6.31
C LEU A 79 -9.26 -1.71 5.61
N ILE A 80 -10.22 -2.62 5.68
CA ILE A 80 -10.07 -3.98 5.12
C ILE A 80 -10.74 -4.02 3.74
N SER A 81 -9.95 -4.26 2.69
CA SER A 81 -10.48 -4.49 1.34
C SER A 81 -11.28 -5.79 1.28
N GLY A 82 -12.38 -5.78 0.52
CA GLY A 82 -13.06 -7.00 0.09
C GLY A 82 -12.31 -7.75 -1.01
N GLY A 83 -12.96 -8.80 -1.54
CA GLY A 83 -12.48 -9.62 -2.67
C GLY A 83 -12.57 -11.13 -2.47
N GLY A 84 -13.12 -11.58 -1.35
CA GLY A 84 -13.40 -13.01 -1.11
C GLY A 84 -12.16 -13.89 -1.22
N TYR A 85 -11.02 -13.38 -0.74
CA TYR A 85 -9.68 -13.98 -0.83
C TYR A 85 -9.04 -13.99 -2.23
N ASN A 86 -9.73 -13.63 -3.31
CA ASN A 86 -9.15 -13.71 -4.66
C ASN A 86 -8.28 -12.50 -5.04
N ASN A 87 -8.43 -11.38 -4.34
CA ASN A 87 -7.64 -10.14 -4.48
C ASN A 87 -8.11 -9.11 -3.44
N CYS A 88 -7.45 -7.96 -3.40
CA CYS A 88 -7.95 -6.74 -2.77
C CYS A 88 -8.73 -5.92 -3.83
N CYS A 89 -10.05 -6.15 -3.94
CA CYS A 89 -10.83 -5.63 -5.07
C CYS A 89 -11.21 -4.14 -4.97
N ASP A 90 -11.25 -3.59 -3.75
CA ASP A 90 -11.85 -2.27 -3.47
C ASP A 90 -10.81 -1.17 -3.26
N TRP A 91 -9.57 -1.39 -3.70
CA TRP A 91 -8.43 -0.52 -3.39
C TRP A 91 -8.69 0.97 -3.69
N TRP A 92 -9.35 1.28 -4.79
CA TRP A 92 -9.71 2.67 -5.15
C TRP A 92 -10.66 3.33 -4.14
N TRP A 93 -11.57 2.56 -3.55
CA TRP A 93 -12.45 3.05 -2.49
C TRP A 93 -11.69 3.20 -1.18
N ILE A 94 -10.82 2.24 -0.85
CA ILE A 94 -9.94 2.30 0.32
C ILE A 94 -9.09 3.58 0.30
N GLU A 95 -8.44 3.91 -0.83
CA GLU A 95 -7.65 5.15 -0.96
C GLU A 95 -8.48 6.41 -0.72
N LYS A 96 -9.70 6.46 -1.25
CA LYS A 96 -10.61 7.61 -1.04
C LYS A 96 -11.07 7.73 0.40
N VAL A 97 -11.39 6.62 1.03
CA VAL A 97 -11.86 6.56 2.42
C VAL A 97 -10.72 6.89 3.38
N ALA A 98 -9.54 6.32 3.15
CA ALA A 98 -8.31 6.64 3.88
C ALA A 98 -8.03 8.14 3.81
N LYS A 99 -8.03 8.74 2.61
CA LYS A 99 -7.86 10.19 2.48
C LYS A 99 -8.87 10.98 3.32
N LYS A 100 -10.16 10.66 3.23
CA LYS A 100 -11.20 11.37 3.98
C LYS A 100 -11.01 11.26 5.48
N PHE A 101 -10.63 10.09 6.00
CA PHE A 101 -10.40 9.89 7.42
C PHE A 101 -9.08 10.51 7.90
N THR A 102 -8.03 10.46 7.10
CA THR A 102 -6.79 11.21 7.36
C THR A 102 -7.06 12.71 7.44
N ASP A 103 -7.87 13.28 6.54
CA ASP A 103 -8.25 14.70 6.58
C ASP A 103 -9.05 15.05 7.88
N LEU A 104 -9.68 14.06 8.52
CA LEU A 104 -10.40 14.19 9.80
C LEU A 104 -9.53 13.86 11.03
N GLY A 105 -8.24 13.58 10.83
CA GLY A 105 -7.28 13.33 11.91
C GLY A 105 -7.10 11.87 12.31
N TYR A 106 -7.71 10.92 11.61
CA TYR A 106 -7.51 9.49 11.88
C TYR A 106 -6.21 8.99 11.26
N VAL A 107 -5.48 8.14 11.97
CA VAL A 107 -4.43 7.32 11.36
C VAL A 107 -5.10 6.15 10.65
N CYS A 108 -4.81 5.92 9.37
CA CYS A 108 -5.43 4.84 8.60
C CYS A 108 -4.41 3.74 8.25
N VAL A 109 -4.88 2.48 8.27
CA VAL A 109 -4.13 1.26 7.93
C VAL A 109 -4.98 0.37 7.04
#